data_AF-A0A502GU01-F1
#
_entry.id   AF-A0A502GU01-F1
#
_cell.length_a   1.000
_cell.length_b   1.000
_cell.length_c   1.000
_cell.angle_alpha   90.00
_cell.angle_beta   90.00
_cell.angle_gamma   90.00
#
_symmetry.space_group_name_H-M   'P 1'
#
loop_
_entity.id
_entity.type
_entity.pdbx_description
1 polymer ?
#
loop_
_entity_poly.entity_id
_entity_poly.type
_entity_poly.pdbx_seq_one_letter_code
_entity_poly.pdbx_strand_id
1 'polypeptide(L)' 'MANGLLGDDSPVGEGVSELRIQYGPGYRVYLQQRDDDFVLLCGGDKSSEIRDIGTANKLASEWR' A
#
# COMPACT_ATOMS: atom_id res chain seq x y z
N MET A 1 -1.13 16.73 16.72
CA MET A 1 -0.89 15.28 16.73
C MET A 1 -0.92 14.83 15.29
N ALA A 2 0.24 14.60 14.67
CA ALA A 2 0.28 13.97 13.36
C ALA A 2 0.12 12.47 13.63
N ASN A 3 -1.11 11.97 13.52
CA ASN A 3 -1.35 10.53 13.56
C ASN A 3 -0.64 9.96 12.35
N GLY A 4 0.45 9.23 12.60
CA GLY A 4 1.25 8.63 11.55
C GLY A 4 0.34 7.81 10.65
N LEU A 5 0.30 8.17 9.37
CA LEU A 5 -0.33 7.33 8.34
C LEU A 5 0.27 5.92 8.40
N LEU A 6 1.55 5.82 8.73
CA LEU A 6 2.30 4.59 9.04
C LEU A 6 1.82 3.81 10.28
N GLY A 7 0.72 4.20 10.94
CA GLY A 7 0.18 3.50 12.11
C GLY A 7 -0.92 2.49 11.78
N ASP A 8 -1.54 2.60 10.61
CA ASP A 8 -2.54 1.65 10.08
C ASP A 8 -2.00 1.01 8.80
N ASP A 9 -0.70 0.71 8.76
CA ASP A 9 -0.09 -0.06 7.69
C ASP A 9 -0.14 -1.56 8.00
N SER A 10 -0.54 -2.37 7.02
CA SER A 10 -0.52 -3.83 7.12
C SER A 10 0.40 -4.40 6.06
N PRO A 11 1.38 -5.27 6.41
CA PRO A 11 2.19 -5.94 5.41
C PRO A 11 1.31 -6.89 4.60
N VAL A 12 1.38 -6.78 3.27
CA VAL A 12 0.57 -7.60 2.33
C VAL A 12 1.41 -8.57 1.49
N GLY A 13 2.69 -8.74 1.86
CA GLY A 13 3.64 -9.67 1.24
C GLY A 13 4.65 -8.97 0.33
N GLU A 14 5.70 -9.68 -0.08
CA GLU A 14 6.73 -9.21 -1.03
C GLU A 14 7.40 -7.85 -0.71
N GLY A 15 7.38 -7.44 0.56
CA GLY A 15 7.91 -6.15 1.01
C GLY A 15 6.92 -4.97 0.89
N VAL A 16 5.68 -5.23 0.46
CA VAL A 16 4.63 -4.22 0.29
C VAL A 16 3.85 -4.02 1.59
N SER A 17 3.61 -2.76 1.93
CA SER A 17 2.69 -2.31 2.99
C SER A 17 1.44 -1.68 2.37
N GLU A 18 0.29 -1.96 2.98
CA GLU A 18 -0.98 -1.31 2.66
C GLU A 18 -1.26 -0.19 3.67
N LEU A 19 -1.37 1.04 3.18
CA LEU A 19 -1.85 2.19 3.92
C LEU A 19 -3.36 2.34 3.76
N ARG A 20 -4.07 2.41 4.88
CA ARG A 20 -5.53 2.53 4.94
C ARG A 20 -5.94 3.96 5.28
N ILE A 21 -6.62 4.60 4.35
CA ILE A 21 -7.10 5.97 4.53
C ILE A 21 -8.61 5.95 4.73
N GLN A 22 -9.05 6.28 5.96
CA GLN A 22 -10.46 6.35 6.33
C GLN A 22 -11.11 7.65 5.81
N TYR A 23 -11.16 7.80 4.50
CA TYR A 23 -11.78 8.93 3.81
C TYR A 23 -12.60 8.43 2.62
N GLY A 24 -13.84 8.93 2.48
CA GLY A 24 -14.75 8.54 1.40
C GLY A 24 -15.00 7.01 1.36
N PRO A 25 -14.79 6.33 0.23
CA PRO A 25 -15.04 4.89 0.08
C PRO A 25 -14.08 3.99 0.90
N GLY A 26 -13.08 4.58 1.56
CA GLY A 26 -12.02 3.86 2.26
C GLY A 26 -10.90 3.51 1.29
N TYR A 27 -10.00 4.46 1.05
CA TYR A 27 -8.88 4.27 0.13
C TYR A 27 -7.81 3.35 0.73
N ARG A 28 -7.15 2.61 -0.17
CA ARG A 28 -6.01 1.74 0.08
C ARG A 28 -4.87 2.18 -0.82
N VAL A 29 -3.71 2.40 -0.24
CA VAL A 29 -2.49 2.76 -0.98
C VAL A 29 -1.44 1.72 -0.67
N TYR A 30 -0.84 1.14 -1.71
CA TYR A 30 0.17 0.11 -1.56
C TYR A 30 1.54 0.73 -1.82
N LEU A 31 2.43 0.57 -0.85
CA LEU A 31 3.75 1.17 -0.86
C LEU A 31 4.83 0.13 -0.57
N GLN A 32 5.99 0.32 -1.18
CA GLN A 32 7.20 -0.46 -0.94
C GLN A 32 8.24 0.47 -0.34
N GLN A 33 8.81 0.10 0.81
CA GLN A 33 9.97 0.80 1.34
C GLN A 33 11.23 0.33 0.58
N ARG A 34 12.04 1.27 0.12
CA ARG A 34 13.36 1.05 -0.46
C ARG A 34 14.35 2.03 0.14
N ASP A 35 15.31 1.49 0.89
CA ASP A 35 16.28 2.29 1.64
C ASP A 35 15.56 3.37 2.48
N ASP A 36 15.75 4.64 2.14
CA ASP A 36 15.12 5.80 2.79
C ASP A 36 13.87 6.34 2.05
N ASP A 37 13.51 5.77 0.89
CA ASP A 37 12.41 6.21 0.05
C ASP A 37 11.19 5.26 0.13
N PHE A 38 10.00 5.83 -0.06
CA PHE A 38 8.76 5.08 -0.22
C PHE A 38 8.27 5.18 -1.66
N VAL A 39 8.13 4.03 -2.30
CA VAL A 39 7.61 3.91 -3.65
C VAL A 39 6.14 3.54 -3.58
N LEU A 40 5.29 4.37 -4.19
CA LEU A 40 3.86 4.11 -4.32
C LEU A 40 3.61 3.23 -5.55
N LEU A 41 3.10 2.02 -5.33
CA LEU A 41 2.93 1.01 -6.38
C LEU A 41 1.57 1.14 -7.06
N CYS A 42 0.51 1.19 -6.25
CA CYS A 42 -0.85 1.37 -6.71
C CYS A 42 -1.74 1.90 -5.59
N GLY A 43 -2.93 2.35 -5.96
CA GLY A 43 -3.95 2.77 -5.02
C GLY A 43 -5.33 2.43 -5.55
N GLY A 44 -6.23 2.18 -4.62
CA GLY A 44 -7.62 1.84 -4.89
C GLY A 44 -8.47 2.11 -3.68
N ASP A 45 -9.60 1.43 -3.62
CA ASP A 45 -10.54 1.51 -2.51
C ASP A 45 -10.85 0.12 -1.98
N LYS A 46 -11.61 0.05 -0.89
CA LYS A 46 -11.96 -1.22 -0.24
C LYS A 46 -12.56 -2.26 -1.21
N SER A 47 -13.26 -1.85 -2.26
CA SER A 47 -13.86 -2.77 -3.24
C SER A 47 -12.85 -3.44 -4.17
N SER A 48 -11.67 -2.84 -4.34
CA SER A 48 -10.60 -3.29 -5.24
C SER A 48 -9.40 -3.93 -4.52
N GLU A 49 -9.40 -3.93 -3.17
CA GLU A 49 -8.33 -4.39 -2.28
C GLU A 49 -7.63 -5.70 -2.73
N ILE A 50 -8.38 -6.78 -2.99
CA ILE A 50 -7.80 -8.08 -3.38
C ILE A 50 -7.01 -7.99 -4.70
N ARG A 51 -7.56 -7.26 -5.68
CA ARG A 51 -6.93 -7.09 -7.00
C ARG A 51 -5.71 -6.19 -6.90
N ASP A 52 -5.79 -5.17 -6.06
CA ASP A 52 -4.73 -4.19 -5.89
C ASP A 52 -3.54 -4.78 -5.13
N ILE A 53 -3.76 -5.61 -4.10
CA ILE A 53 -2.71 -6.39 -3.42
C ILE A 53 -1.94 -7.25 -4.44
N GLY A 54 -2.66 -8.00 -5.28
CA GLY A 54 -2.03 -8.83 -6.31
C GLY A 54 -1.21 -8.01 -7.31
N THR A 55 -1.72 -6.83 -7.68
CA THR A 55 -1.03 -5.90 -8.58
C THR A 55 0.21 -5.30 -7.91
N ALA A 56 0.11 -4.90 -6.64
CA ALA A 56 1.20 -4.32 -5.87
C ALA A 56 2.35 -5.32 -5.71
N ASN A 57 2.06 -6.56 -5.28
CA ASN A 57 3.07 -7.60 -5.14
C ASN A 57 3.75 -7.92 -6.48
N LYS A 58 2.98 -7.94 -7.58
CA LYS A 58 3.54 -8.10 -8.92
C LYS A 58 4.49 -6.95 -9.27
N LEU A 59 4.05 -5.70 -9.08
CA LEU A 59 4.88 -4.52 -9.35
C LEU A 59 6.14 -4.51 -8.49
N ALA A 60 6.04 -4.82 -7.20
CA ALA A 60 7.18 -4.90 -6.29
C ALA A 60 8.22 -5.95 -6.75
N SER A 61 7.76 -7.10 -7.25
CA SER A 61 8.61 -8.18 -7.75
C SER A 61 9.25 -7.87 -9.11
N GLU A 62 8.48 -7.30 -10.04
CA GLU A 62 8.96 -6.94 -11.39
C GLU A 62 9.96 -5.78 -11.37
N TRP A 63 9.83 -4.87 -10.40
CA TRP A 63 10.65 -3.67 -10.34
C TRP A 63 11.95 -3.83 -9.54
N ARG A 64 12.44 -5.07 -9.37
CA ARG A 64 13.66 -5.40 -8.62
C ARG A 64 14.93 -4.85 -9.28
#